data_AF-V4HVI5-F1
#
_entry.id   AF-V4HVI5-F1
#
_cell.length_a   1.000
_cell.length_b   1.000
_cell.length_c   1.000
_cell.angle_alpha   90.00
_cell.angle_beta   90.00
_cell.angle_gamma   90.00
#
_symmetry.space_group_name_H-M   'P 1'
#
loop_
_entity.id
_entity.type
_entity.pdbx_description
1 polymer ?
#
loop_
_entity_poly.entity_id
_entity_poly.type
_entity_poly.pdbx_seq_one_letter_code
_entity_poly.pdbx_strand_id
1 'polypeptide(L)'
;MSIPKLNHYPLPRDAELPENRVDWQLDSNRAALLIHDVQHYFVGFYGEDNPLIDSMIQNIQALKAYCYEHNIPVYYTAQPIKQGKHERGLLSDMWGPGLQDPAQQPIVDALAPTDKDVVLTKWRYSAFQKCDFEQQLRDQQRDQLVIVGIYGHIGVMTTAVDAFMRDIEPFLVADAIADFSKEEHMMALNFVAKRCGKVVSMSEILGTQTQDLTSFEGLKAHILTLIECEDEEFDEHESLIDYGLDSVQVMNLISLWQQQGIETNFIELAQIPTLAAWVELLEERKED
;
A
#
# COMPACT_ATOMS: atom_id res chain seq x y z
N MET A 1 2.05 -23.65 -17.88
CA MET A 1 0.63 -23.22 -17.86
C MET A 1 0.59 -21.73 -18.12
N SER A 2 -0.41 -21.19 -18.82
CA SER A 2 -0.59 -19.73 -18.90
C SER A 2 -1.13 -19.21 -17.56
N ILE A 3 -0.97 -17.91 -17.32
CA ILE A 3 -1.65 -17.23 -16.20
C ILE A 3 -3.17 -17.45 -16.37
N PRO A 4 -3.91 -17.84 -15.31
CA PRO A 4 -5.35 -18.02 -15.40
C PRO A 4 -6.09 -16.67 -15.44
N LYS A 5 -7.38 -16.69 -15.76
CA LYS A 5 -8.25 -15.52 -15.51
C LYS A 5 -8.38 -15.33 -13.99
N LEU A 6 -8.22 -14.11 -13.52
CA LEU A 6 -8.16 -13.75 -12.11
C LEU A 6 -9.45 -13.08 -11.67
N ASN A 7 -9.90 -13.40 -10.46
CA ASN A 7 -11.05 -12.75 -9.83
C ASN A 7 -10.59 -11.58 -8.96
N HIS A 8 -11.47 -10.61 -8.74
CA HIS A 8 -11.21 -9.56 -7.75
C HIS A 8 -11.40 -10.11 -6.32
N TYR A 9 -10.77 -9.45 -5.37
CA TYR A 9 -10.92 -9.64 -3.93
C TYR A 9 -10.62 -8.31 -3.23
N PRO A 10 -11.09 -8.07 -1.99
CA PRO A 10 -10.79 -6.84 -1.28
C PRO A 10 -9.28 -6.74 -0.95
N LEU A 11 -8.69 -5.57 -1.18
CA LEU A 11 -7.33 -5.27 -0.75
C LEU A 11 -7.20 -5.40 0.78
N PRO A 12 -6.04 -5.84 1.30
CA PRO A 12 -5.80 -5.91 2.73
C PRO A 12 -5.92 -4.53 3.39
N ARG A 13 -6.59 -4.47 4.53
CA ARG A 13 -6.67 -3.28 5.39
C ARG A 13 -5.60 -3.31 6.48
N ASP A 14 -5.34 -2.17 7.11
CA ASP A 14 -4.35 -2.03 8.20
C ASP A 14 -4.52 -3.10 9.30
N ALA A 15 -5.76 -3.37 9.71
CA ALA A 15 -6.08 -4.39 10.71
C ALA A 15 -5.76 -5.84 10.29
N GLU A 16 -5.58 -6.10 9.00
CA GLU A 16 -5.24 -7.42 8.44
C GLU A 16 -3.73 -7.60 8.25
N LEU A 17 -2.94 -6.54 8.42
CA LEU A 17 -1.50 -6.58 8.13
C LEU A 17 -0.74 -7.40 9.19
N PRO A 18 0.24 -8.22 8.77
CA PRO A 18 1.05 -8.97 9.70
C PRO A 18 1.98 -8.04 10.50
N GLU A 19 2.24 -8.40 11.75
CA GLU A 19 3.26 -7.74 12.55
C GLU A 19 4.65 -7.88 11.90
N ASN A 20 5.32 -6.75 11.71
CA ASN A 20 6.65 -6.68 11.15
C ASN A 20 7.71 -7.10 12.17
N ARG A 21 8.74 -7.83 11.73
CA ARG A 21 9.90 -8.15 12.58
C ARG A 21 10.92 -7.02 12.70
N VAL A 22 10.83 -6.03 11.83
CA VAL A 22 11.75 -4.90 11.74
C VAL A 22 10.95 -3.62 11.92
N ASP A 23 11.59 -2.61 12.49
CA ASP A 23 11.00 -1.31 12.83
C ASP A 23 11.51 -0.19 11.91
N TRP A 24 12.02 -0.53 10.73
CA TRP A 24 12.56 0.42 9.76
C TRP A 24 11.56 1.52 9.44
N GLN A 25 12.07 2.74 9.32
CA GLN A 25 11.30 3.92 8.96
C GLN A 25 11.68 4.34 7.56
N LEU A 26 10.68 4.66 6.74
CA LEU A 26 10.92 5.15 5.39
C LEU A 26 11.57 6.54 5.46
N ASP A 27 12.73 6.70 4.82
CA ASP A 27 13.44 7.96 4.67
C ASP A 27 13.44 8.34 3.20
N SER A 28 12.79 9.45 2.87
CA SER A 28 12.70 9.97 1.49
C SER A 28 14.04 10.20 0.81
N ASN A 29 15.14 10.40 1.55
CA ASN A 29 16.49 10.56 0.99
C ASN A 29 17.17 9.22 0.68
N ARG A 30 16.69 8.13 1.27
CA ARG A 30 17.20 6.76 1.11
C ARG A 30 16.30 5.90 0.21
N ALA A 31 15.05 6.28 0.06
CA ALA A 31 14.05 5.53 -0.67
C ALA A 31 14.16 5.65 -2.20
N ALA A 32 13.71 4.61 -2.87
CA ALA A 32 13.29 4.58 -4.26
C ALA A 32 11.95 3.84 -4.37
N LEU A 33 11.11 4.18 -5.35
CA LEU A 33 9.87 3.47 -5.66
C LEU A 33 10.08 2.52 -6.84
N LEU A 34 9.58 1.29 -6.73
CA LEU A 34 9.50 0.32 -7.82
C LEU A 34 8.04 -0.05 -8.10
N ILE A 35 7.57 0.33 -9.29
CA ILE A 35 6.28 -0.09 -9.87
C ILE A 35 6.52 -1.35 -10.70
N HIS A 36 6.15 -2.50 -10.14
CA HIS A 36 6.55 -3.80 -10.65
C HIS A 36 5.54 -4.38 -11.66
N ASP A 37 5.96 -4.49 -12.92
CA ASP A 37 5.29 -5.22 -14.01
C ASP A 37 3.79 -4.87 -14.23
N VAL A 38 3.38 -3.62 -14.00
CA VAL A 38 1.99 -3.14 -14.22
C VAL A 38 1.74 -2.85 -15.71
N GLN A 39 2.06 -3.82 -16.57
CA GLN A 39 1.84 -3.78 -18.02
C GLN A 39 0.42 -4.24 -18.37
N HIS A 40 -0.13 -3.75 -19.49
CA HIS A 40 -1.46 -4.13 -19.97
C HIS A 40 -1.65 -5.66 -20.06
N TYR A 41 -0.60 -6.41 -20.45
CA TYR A 41 -0.64 -7.88 -20.51
C TYR A 41 -0.97 -8.53 -19.17
N PHE A 42 -0.32 -8.10 -18.09
CA PHE A 42 -0.50 -8.70 -16.77
C PHE A 42 -1.80 -8.27 -16.11
N VAL A 43 -2.14 -6.99 -16.25
CA VAL A 43 -3.41 -6.44 -15.78
C VAL A 43 -4.60 -7.05 -16.51
N GLY A 44 -4.46 -7.35 -17.80
CA GLY A 44 -5.52 -7.95 -18.62
C GLY A 44 -6.05 -9.30 -18.11
N PHE A 45 -5.28 -10.04 -17.30
CA PHE A 45 -5.76 -11.30 -16.69
C PHE A 45 -6.87 -11.09 -15.65
N TYR A 46 -7.03 -9.88 -15.11
CA TYR A 46 -8.10 -9.51 -14.18
C TYR A 46 -9.42 -9.12 -14.88
N GLY A 47 -9.40 -8.95 -16.21
CA GLY A 47 -10.53 -8.46 -17.00
C GLY A 47 -10.70 -6.94 -16.97
N GLU A 48 -11.74 -6.46 -17.67
CA GLU A 48 -12.15 -5.05 -17.68
C GLU A 48 -12.94 -4.69 -16.41
N ASP A 49 -12.93 -3.41 -16.04
CA ASP A 49 -13.69 -2.85 -14.90
C ASP A 49 -13.51 -3.62 -13.58
N ASN A 50 -12.24 -3.91 -13.23
CA ASN A 50 -11.92 -4.71 -12.05
C ASN A 50 -11.60 -3.80 -10.84
N PRO A 51 -12.46 -3.76 -9.79
CA PRO A 51 -12.32 -2.81 -8.69
C PRO A 51 -11.05 -3.01 -7.85
N LEU A 52 -10.50 -4.22 -7.80
CA LEU A 52 -9.22 -4.49 -7.13
C LEU A 52 -8.07 -3.77 -7.87
N ILE A 53 -8.05 -3.89 -9.20
CA ILE A 53 -7.02 -3.25 -10.03
C ILE A 53 -7.20 -1.74 -10.04
N ASP A 54 -8.43 -1.24 -10.13
CA ASP A 54 -8.70 0.19 -10.09
C ASP A 54 -8.20 0.80 -8.77
N SER A 55 -8.49 0.17 -7.64
CA SER A 55 -8.02 0.60 -6.32
C SER A 55 -6.49 0.55 -6.21
N MET A 56 -5.88 -0.55 -6.66
CA MET A 56 -4.42 -0.69 -6.69
C MET A 56 -3.76 0.40 -7.54
N ILE A 57 -4.30 0.67 -8.74
CA ILE A 57 -3.77 1.71 -9.64
C ILE A 57 -3.90 3.10 -8.99
N GLN A 58 -5.04 3.42 -8.39
CA GLN A 58 -5.24 4.69 -7.67
C GLN A 58 -4.22 4.86 -6.53
N ASN A 59 -3.98 3.81 -5.75
CA ASN A 59 -2.98 3.81 -4.69
C ASN A 59 -1.56 4.02 -5.25
N ILE A 60 -1.20 3.33 -6.33
CA ILE A 60 0.10 3.53 -6.99
C ILE A 60 0.23 4.95 -7.56
N GLN A 61 -0.85 5.55 -8.09
CA GLN A 61 -0.84 6.94 -8.58
C GLN A 61 -0.57 7.92 -7.44
N ALA A 62 -1.27 7.76 -6.30
CA ALA A 62 -1.05 8.58 -5.11
C ALA A 62 0.39 8.45 -4.59
N LEU A 63 0.92 7.22 -4.52
CA LEU A 63 2.29 6.97 -4.09
C LEU A 63 3.31 7.58 -5.05
N LYS A 64 3.09 7.45 -6.36
CA LYS A 64 3.94 8.06 -7.38
C LYS A 64 3.97 9.58 -7.25
N ALA A 65 2.82 10.22 -7.00
CA ALA A 65 2.74 11.66 -6.76
C ALA A 65 3.53 12.06 -5.49
N TYR A 66 3.34 11.35 -4.38
CA TYR A 66 4.11 11.54 -3.15
C TYR A 66 5.62 11.42 -3.38
N CYS A 67 6.06 10.41 -4.14
CA CYS A 67 7.46 10.23 -4.48
C CYS A 67 8.04 11.41 -5.27
N TYR A 68 7.27 11.99 -6.20
CA TYR A 68 7.71 13.19 -6.92
C TYR A 68 7.84 14.42 -6.02
N GLU A 69 6.91 14.63 -5.10
CA GLU A 69 6.96 15.74 -4.15
C GLU A 69 8.18 15.65 -3.21
N HIS A 70 8.58 14.42 -2.88
CA HIS A 70 9.68 14.13 -1.94
C HIS A 70 11.01 13.79 -2.63
N ASN A 71 11.12 13.95 -3.94
CA ASN A 71 12.33 13.64 -4.72
C ASN A 71 12.82 12.18 -4.54
N ILE A 72 11.87 11.25 -4.41
CA ILE A 72 12.10 9.81 -4.41
C ILE A 72 12.10 9.35 -5.88
N PRO A 73 13.19 8.74 -6.39
CA PRO A 73 13.25 8.25 -7.76
C PRO A 73 12.26 7.11 -7.99
N VAL A 74 11.63 7.10 -9.16
CA VAL A 74 10.60 6.13 -9.54
C VAL A 74 11.13 5.23 -10.66
N TYR A 75 11.07 3.92 -10.39
CA TYR A 75 11.47 2.87 -11.30
C TYR A 75 10.26 2.04 -11.70
N TYR A 76 10.29 1.55 -12.92
CA TYR A 76 9.36 0.57 -13.45
C TYR A 76 10.11 -0.67 -13.87
N THR A 77 9.47 -1.82 -13.78
CA THR A 77 9.89 -2.99 -14.54
C THR A 77 8.90 -3.32 -15.64
N ALA A 78 9.42 -3.64 -16.82
CA ALA A 78 8.61 -4.05 -17.96
C ALA A 78 9.27 -5.23 -18.68
N GLN A 79 8.53 -6.32 -18.86
CA GLN A 79 8.99 -7.44 -19.66
C GLN A 79 9.06 -7.04 -21.14
N PRO A 80 10.16 -7.37 -21.84
CA PRO A 80 10.26 -7.13 -23.27
C PRO A 80 9.41 -8.15 -24.04
N ILE A 81 8.89 -7.75 -25.21
CA ILE A 81 8.14 -8.64 -26.11
C ILE A 81 9.07 -9.71 -26.72
N LYS A 82 10.24 -9.28 -27.17
CA LYS A 82 11.21 -10.15 -27.82
C LYS A 82 12.07 -10.82 -26.75
N GLN A 83 11.79 -12.09 -26.49
CA GLN A 83 12.58 -12.91 -25.60
C GLN A 83 13.05 -14.15 -26.35
N GLY A 84 14.34 -14.22 -26.70
CA GLY A 84 14.92 -15.42 -27.28
C GLY A 84 14.79 -16.61 -26.33
N LYS A 85 14.78 -17.84 -26.88
CA LYS A 85 14.63 -19.08 -26.08
C LYS A 85 15.63 -19.15 -24.91
N HIS A 86 16.87 -18.73 -25.12
CA HIS A 86 17.90 -18.70 -24.08
C HIS A 86 17.70 -17.58 -23.06
N GLU A 87 17.20 -16.42 -23.49
CA GLU A 87 16.95 -15.27 -22.61
C GLU A 87 15.78 -15.56 -21.67
N ARG A 88 14.67 -16.06 -22.22
CA ARG A 88 13.48 -16.48 -21.45
C ARG A 88 13.78 -17.70 -20.57
N GLY A 89 14.46 -18.71 -21.11
CA GLY A 89 14.87 -19.91 -20.38
C GLY A 89 13.68 -20.66 -19.76
N LEU A 90 13.83 -21.11 -18.51
CA LEU A 90 12.85 -21.93 -17.77
C LEU A 90 11.49 -21.26 -17.54
N LEU A 91 11.38 -19.94 -17.72
CA LEU A 91 10.08 -19.26 -17.73
C LEU A 91 9.17 -19.80 -18.84
N SER A 92 9.75 -20.33 -19.92
CA SER A 92 9.00 -20.93 -21.03
C SER A 92 8.27 -22.20 -20.59
N ASP A 93 8.92 -23.02 -19.76
CA ASP A 93 8.34 -24.27 -19.25
C ASP A 93 7.22 -23.97 -18.26
N MET A 94 7.39 -22.94 -17.42
CA MET A 94 6.42 -22.56 -16.39
C MET A 94 5.22 -21.80 -16.99
N TRP A 95 5.48 -20.75 -17.77
CA TRP A 95 4.49 -19.74 -18.18
C TRP A 95 4.18 -19.72 -19.68
N GLY A 96 4.79 -20.63 -20.45
CA GLY A 96 4.68 -20.61 -21.91
C GLY A 96 5.37 -19.38 -22.53
N PRO A 97 4.91 -18.88 -23.69
CA PRO A 97 5.55 -17.79 -24.41
C PRO A 97 5.44 -16.42 -23.70
N GLY A 98 4.47 -16.26 -22.80
CA GLY A 98 4.24 -15.00 -22.08
C GLY A 98 3.70 -13.88 -22.99
N LEU A 99 4.08 -12.65 -22.68
CA LEU A 99 3.77 -11.45 -23.48
C LEU A 99 4.31 -11.59 -24.90
N GLN A 100 3.43 -11.49 -25.90
CA GLN A 100 3.78 -11.58 -27.33
C GLN A 100 3.21 -10.41 -28.15
N ASP A 101 2.14 -9.77 -27.68
CA ASP A 101 1.50 -8.66 -28.38
C ASP A 101 2.14 -7.31 -27.99
N PRO A 102 2.71 -6.56 -28.94
CA PRO A 102 3.25 -5.24 -28.66
C PRO A 102 2.25 -4.25 -28.07
N ALA A 103 0.95 -4.37 -28.38
CA ALA A 103 -0.07 -3.50 -27.81
C ALA A 103 -0.27 -3.72 -26.31
N GLN A 104 0.12 -4.89 -25.80
CA GLN A 104 -0.02 -5.25 -24.38
C GLN A 104 1.27 -5.06 -23.57
N GLN A 105 2.37 -4.67 -24.23
CA GLN A 105 3.65 -4.42 -23.57
C GLN A 105 3.67 -3.13 -22.72
N PRO A 106 3.09 -2.00 -23.12
CA PRO A 106 3.21 -0.79 -22.32
C PRO A 106 2.68 -0.97 -20.89
N ILE A 107 3.26 -0.18 -19.98
CA ILE A 107 2.64 0.09 -18.67
C ILE A 107 1.23 0.65 -18.92
N VAL A 108 0.27 0.30 -18.07
CA VAL A 108 -1.11 0.80 -18.20
C VAL A 108 -1.15 2.33 -18.27
N ASP A 109 -2.03 2.89 -19.10
CA ASP A 109 -2.10 4.32 -19.39
C ASP A 109 -2.16 5.20 -18.12
N ALA A 110 -2.94 4.78 -17.12
CA ALA A 110 -3.08 5.48 -15.84
C ALA A 110 -1.76 5.64 -15.06
N LEU A 111 -0.78 4.77 -15.31
CA LEU A 111 0.53 4.74 -14.68
C LEU A 111 1.67 4.95 -15.68
N ALA A 112 1.38 5.50 -16.87
CA ALA A 112 2.36 5.70 -17.92
C ALA A 112 3.63 6.41 -17.38
N PRO A 113 4.83 5.85 -17.65
CA PRO A 113 6.08 6.50 -17.30
C PRO A 113 6.21 7.86 -18.01
N THR A 114 6.91 8.78 -17.34
CA THR A 114 7.26 10.12 -17.79
C THR A 114 8.78 10.22 -17.94
N ASP A 115 9.27 11.35 -18.43
CA ASP A 115 10.71 11.61 -18.58
C ASP A 115 11.48 11.65 -17.23
N LYS A 116 10.77 11.66 -16.10
CA LYS A 116 11.35 11.58 -14.75
C LYS A 116 11.58 10.14 -14.27
N ASP A 117 11.00 9.17 -14.96
CA ASP A 117 10.94 7.77 -14.52
C ASP A 117 12.00 6.93 -15.24
N VAL A 118 12.44 5.85 -14.59
CA VAL A 118 13.35 4.87 -15.20
C VAL A 118 12.61 3.57 -15.47
N VAL A 119 12.60 3.11 -16.72
CA VAL A 119 11.98 1.82 -17.09
C VAL A 119 13.05 0.75 -17.31
N LEU A 120 13.09 -0.22 -16.41
CA LEU A 120 14.02 -1.35 -16.43
C LEU A 120 13.45 -2.50 -17.25
N THR A 121 14.26 -3.09 -18.11
CA THR A 121 13.87 -4.30 -18.84
C THR A 121 13.87 -5.50 -17.89
N LYS A 122 12.73 -6.18 -17.79
CA LYS A 122 12.51 -7.27 -16.84
C LYS A 122 12.67 -8.65 -17.45
N TRP A 123 13.56 -9.47 -16.89
CA TRP A 123 13.88 -10.80 -17.43
C TRP A 123 13.53 -11.98 -16.53
N ARG A 124 13.44 -11.81 -15.21
CA ARG A 124 13.18 -12.89 -14.22
C ARG A 124 12.15 -12.42 -13.21
N TYR A 125 11.90 -13.16 -12.13
CA TYR A 125 10.98 -12.69 -11.09
C TYR A 125 11.54 -11.51 -10.30
N SER A 126 12.81 -11.54 -9.90
CA SER A 126 13.45 -10.40 -9.24
C SER A 126 13.76 -9.27 -10.22
N ALA A 127 13.49 -8.03 -9.82
CA ALA A 127 13.84 -6.83 -10.57
C ALA A 127 15.35 -6.60 -10.71
N PHE A 128 16.18 -7.21 -9.86
CA PHE A 128 17.65 -7.07 -9.88
C PHE A 128 18.35 -8.03 -10.86
N GLN A 129 17.61 -8.97 -11.45
CA GLN A 129 18.21 -10.00 -12.27
C GLN A 129 18.34 -9.54 -13.72
N LYS A 130 19.59 -9.54 -14.21
CA LYS A 130 19.96 -9.19 -15.59
C LYS A 130 19.69 -7.72 -15.97
N CYS A 131 19.84 -6.82 -15.00
CA CYS A 131 19.85 -5.37 -15.19
C CYS A 131 20.87 -4.76 -14.22
N ASP A 132 21.07 -3.45 -14.31
CA ASP A 132 21.98 -2.65 -13.47
C ASP A 132 21.25 -1.96 -12.30
N PHE A 133 20.04 -2.40 -11.94
CA PHE A 133 19.19 -1.72 -10.95
C PHE A 133 19.87 -1.51 -9.59
N GLU A 134 20.58 -2.52 -9.07
CA GLU A 134 21.33 -2.38 -7.81
C GLU A 134 22.38 -1.27 -7.91
N GLN A 135 23.11 -1.20 -9.01
CA GLN A 135 24.12 -0.18 -9.22
C GLN A 135 23.49 1.21 -9.29
N GLN A 136 22.35 1.35 -9.98
CA GLN A 136 21.63 2.63 -10.07
C GLN A 136 21.15 3.13 -8.70
N LEU A 137 20.67 2.23 -7.82
CA LEU A 137 20.30 2.57 -6.45
C LEU A 137 21.52 3.01 -5.63
N ARG A 138 22.63 2.24 -5.71
CA ARG A 138 23.89 2.57 -5.00
C ARG A 138 24.47 3.91 -5.44
N ASP A 139 24.48 4.20 -6.74
CA ASP A 139 24.99 5.45 -7.29
C ASP A 139 24.18 6.67 -6.80
N GLN A 140 22.89 6.48 -6.53
CA GLN A 140 22.00 7.50 -5.97
C GLN A 140 21.93 7.46 -4.43
N GLN A 141 22.74 6.62 -3.78
CA GLN A 141 22.77 6.41 -2.34
C GLN A 141 21.40 6.03 -1.75
N ARG A 142 20.65 5.21 -2.50
CA ARG A 142 19.34 4.69 -2.11
C ARG A 142 19.48 3.25 -1.64
N ASP A 143 19.15 2.99 -0.38
CA ASP A 143 19.19 1.68 0.26
C ASP A 143 17.83 1.28 0.87
N GLN A 144 16.75 1.98 0.51
CA GLN A 144 15.38 1.58 0.78
C GLN A 144 14.59 1.45 -0.52
N LEU A 145 13.77 0.41 -0.64
CA LEU A 145 12.98 0.14 -1.84
C LEU A 145 11.52 -0.06 -1.50
N VAL A 146 10.67 0.88 -1.90
CA VAL A 146 9.21 0.75 -1.85
C VAL A 146 8.75 -0.05 -3.06
N ILE A 147 8.02 -1.15 -2.85
CA ILE A 147 7.64 -2.11 -3.90
C ILE A 147 6.12 -2.18 -4.01
N VAL A 148 5.61 -1.91 -5.21
CA VAL A 148 4.18 -1.97 -5.57
C VAL A 148 3.98 -2.69 -6.90
N GLY A 149 2.74 -3.03 -7.26
CA GLY A 149 2.40 -3.68 -8.54
C GLY A 149 2.10 -5.18 -8.42
N ILE A 150 2.44 -5.95 -9.46
CA ILE A 150 1.97 -7.35 -9.60
C ILE A 150 3.06 -8.32 -10.06
N TYR A 151 2.96 -9.62 -9.78
CA TYR A 151 2.06 -10.25 -8.81
C TYR A 151 2.75 -10.38 -7.45
N GLY A 152 1.99 -10.18 -6.37
CA GLY A 152 2.45 -10.16 -4.98
C GLY A 152 3.43 -11.28 -4.64
N HIS A 153 3.01 -12.54 -4.73
CA HIS A 153 3.80 -13.70 -4.31
C HIS A 153 4.91 -14.12 -5.29
N ILE A 154 4.91 -13.61 -6.52
CA ILE A 154 5.87 -14.01 -7.57
C ILE A 154 6.97 -12.96 -7.66
N GLY A 155 6.78 -11.95 -8.51
CA GLY A 155 7.83 -11.00 -8.85
C GLY A 155 8.09 -10.00 -7.73
N VAL A 156 7.02 -9.52 -7.11
CA VAL A 156 7.06 -8.53 -6.03
C VAL A 156 7.78 -9.11 -4.80
N MET A 157 7.32 -10.24 -4.25
CA MET A 157 7.95 -10.90 -3.11
C MET A 157 9.38 -11.36 -3.42
N THR A 158 9.64 -11.92 -4.61
CA THR A 158 11.00 -12.33 -4.98
C THR A 158 11.94 -11.14 -5.08
N THR A 159 11.46 -9.98 -5.55
CA THR A 159 12.25 -8.74 -5.57
C THR A 159 12.51 -8.23 -4.16
N ALA A 160 11.56 -8.31 -3.24
CA ALA A 160 11.78 -7.97 -1.83
C ALA A 160 12.86 -8.86 -1.19
N VAL A 161 12.81 -10.17 -1.41
CA VAL A 161 13.85 -11.11 -0.95
C VAL A 161 15.22 -10.77 -1.54
N ASP A 162 15.29 -10.47 -2.84
CA ASP A 162 16.56 -10.12 -3.50
C ASP A 162 17.10 -8.75 -3.05
N ALA A 163 16.22 -7.76 -2.79
CA ALA A 163 16.61 -6.48 -2.19
C ALA A 163 17.24 -6.67 -0.81
N PHE A 164 16.57 -7.44 0.05
CA PHE A 164 17.04 -7.75 1.40
C PHE A 164 18.44 -8.39 1.39
N MET A 165 18.67 -9.35 0.48
CA MET A 165 19.97 -10.01 0.34
C MET A 165 21.08 -9.10 -0.24
N ARG A 166 20.74 -7.90 -0.70
CA ARG A 166 21.66 -6.88 -1.25
C ARG A 166 21.88 -5.70 -0.30
N ASP A 167 21.44 -5.83 0.95
CA ASP A 167 21.46 -4.76 1.95
C ASP A 167 20.62 -3.54 1.54
N ILE A 168 19.49 -3.78 0.87
CA ILE A 168 18.47 -2.77 0.56
C ILE A 168 17.23 -3.15 1.38
N GLU A 169 16.68 -2.23 2.17
CA GLU A 169 15.48 -2.43 2.99
C GLU A 169 14.21 -2.41 2.12
N PRO A 170 13.50 -3.52 1.89
CA PRO A 170 12.27 -3.50 1.12
C PRO A 170 11.06 -3.13 1.99
N PHE A 171 10.25 -2.21 1.47
CA PHE A 171 8.95 -1.81 2.00
C PHE A 171 7.88 -2.28 1.01
N LEU A 172 7.11 -3.30 1.38
CA LEU A 172 6.04 -3.84 0.56
C LEU A 172 4.72 -3.17 0.93
N VAL A 173 4.09 -2.47 -0.02
CA VAL A 173 2.86 -1.71 0.22
C VAL A 173 1.64 -2.60 0.00
N ALA A 174 1.01 -3.04 1.09
CA ALA A 174 0.01 -4.09 1.09
C ALA A 174 -1.23 -3.79 0.22
N ASP A 175 -1.68 -2.55 0.23
CA ASP A 175 -2.84 -2.08 -0.54
C ASP A 175 -2.46 -1.47 -1.89
N ALA A 176 -1.18 -1.56 -2.31
CA ALA A 176 -0.73 -1.18 -3.65
C ALA A 176 -0.12 -2.36 -4.43
N ILE A 177 -0.48 -3.59 -4.05
CA ILE A 177 -0.17 -4.81 -4.83
C ILE A 177 -1.43 -5.64 -5.09
N ALA A 178 -1.38 -6.45 -6.13
CA ALA A 178 -2.39 -7.46 -6.41
C ALA A 178 -1.75 -8.80 -6.75
N ASP A 179 -2.54 -9.87 -6.63
CA ASP A 179 -2.10 -11.25 -6.78
C ASP A 179 -3.18 -12.10 -7.44
N PHE A 180 -2.94 -13.40 -7.64
CA PHE A 180 -3.96 -14.28 -8.24
C PHE A 180 -5.11 -14.57 -7.27
N SER A 181 -4.86 -14.53 -5.96
CA SER A 181 -5.89 -14.66 -4.93
C SER A 181 -5.55 -13.87 -3.66
N LYS A 182 -6.56 -13.67 -2.79
CA LYS A 182 -6.34 -13.04 -1.48
C LYS A 182 -5.38 -13.87 -0.62
N GLU A 183 -5.44 -15.19 -0.70
CA GLU A 183 -4.57 -16.09 0.07
C GLU A 183 -3.10 -15.92 -0.33
N GLU A 184 -2.81 -15.87 -1.64
CA GLU A 184 -1.44 -15.67 -2.13
C GLU A 184 -0.93 -14.26 -1.82
N HIS A 185 -1.80 -13.26 -1.93
CA HIS A 185 -1.50 -11.89 -1.47
C HIS A 185 -1.09 -11.89 0.01
N MET A 186 -1.95 -12.39 0.90
CA MET A 186 -1.65 -12.42 2.34
C MET A 186 -0.43 -13.28 2.68
N MET A 187 -0.17 -14.35 1.92
CA MET A 187 1.04 -15.16 2.07
C MET A 187 2.30 -14.35 1.78
N ALA A 188 2.30 -13.57 0.69
CA ALA A 188 3.42 -12.70 0.33
C ALA A 188 3.71 -11.67 1.43
N LEU A 189 2.67 -11.00 1.94
CA LEU A 189 2.80 -10.04 3.05
C LEU A 189 3.39 -10.71 4.29
N ASN A 190 2.83 -11.85 4.69
CA ASN A 190 3.31 -12.60 5.86
C ASN A 190 4.77 -13.03 5.71
N PHE A 191 5.18 -13.46 4.51
CA PHE A 191 6.55 -13.86 4.26
C PHE A 191 7.49 -12.65 4.40
N VAL A 192 7.17 -11.54 3.73
CA VAL A 192 8.02 -10.34 3.74
C VAL A 192 8.19 -9.80 5.15
N ALA A 193 7.09 -9.54 5.86
CA ALA A 193 7.10 -8.99 7.23
C ALA A 193 7.95 -9.83 8.20
N LYS A 194 8.01 -11.14 7.98
CA LYS A 194 8.69 -12.09 8.88
C LYS A 194 10.08 -12.52 8.42
N ARG A 195 10.50 -12.21 7.19
CA ARG A 195 11.73 -12.81 6.61
C ARG A 195 12.64 -11.82 5.92
N CYS A 196 12.12 -10.78 5.28
CA CYS A 196 12.97 -9.97 4.41
C CYS A 196 12.57 -8.50 4.30
N GLY A 197 11.51 -8.02 4.93
CA GLY A 197 11.08 -6.64 4.74
C GLY A 197 10.11 -6.11 5.77
N LYS A 198 9.71 -4.86 5.55
CA LYS A 198 8.59 -4.24 6.23
C LYS A 198 7.37 -4.24 5.31
N VAL A 199 6.23 -4.69 5.79
CA VAL A 199 4.92 -4.51 5.15
C VAL A 199 4.28 -3.26 5.72
N VAL A 200 3.84 -2.37 4.85
CA VAL A 200 3.22 -1.09 5.21
C VAL A 200 1.97 -0.89 4.37
N SER A 201 1.09 0.01 4.78
CA SER A 201 -0.02 0.49 3.96
C SER A 201 0.29 1.84 3.32
N MET A 202 -0.54 2.25 2.36
CA MET A 202 -0.51 3.60 1.81
C MET A 202 -0.69 4.66 2.89
N SER A 203 -1.58 4.44 3.86
CA SER A 203 -1.83 5.37 4.96
C SER A 203 -0.58 5.63 5.80
N GLU A 204 0.21 4.58 6.06
CA GLU A 204 1.50 4.70 6.77
C GLU A 204 2.51 5.53 5.95
N ILE A 205 2.67 5.25 4.65
CA ILE A 205 3.67 5.96 3.81
C ILE A 205 3.32 7.44 3.65
N LEU A 206 2.05 7.74 3.37
CA LEU A 206 1.63 9.12 3.13
C LEU A 206 1.61 9.95 4.43
N GLY A 207 1.88 9.34 5.59
CA GLY A 207 1.72 9.98 6.89
C GLY A 207 0.26 10.30 7.20
N THR A 208 -0.68 9.80 6.40
CA THR A 208 -2.12 9.84 6.66
C THR A 208 -2.47 8.64 7.54
N GLN A 209 -1.72 8.42 8.62
CA GLN A 209 -2.19 7.53 9.67
C GLN A 209 -3.60 8.02 10.00
N THR A 210 -4.59 7.16 9.75
CA THR A 210 -5.84 7.26 10.49
C THR A 210 -5.41 7.21 11.94
N GLN A 211 -5.35 8.39 12.57
CA GLN A 211 -5.30 8.50 14.02
C GLN A 211 -6.29 7.48 14.53
N ASP A 212 -5.90 6.65 15.51
CA ASP A 212 -6.83 5.72 16.10
C ASP A 212 -7.89 6.52 16.87
N LEU A 213 -8.93 6.95 16.14
CA LEU A 213 -10.08 7.70 16.65
C LEU A 213 -10.94 6.85 17.58
N THR A 214 -10.53 5.62 17.84
CA THR A 214 -11.24 4.66 18.68
C THR A 214 -10.45 4.33 19.94
N SER A 215 -9.25 4.89 20.09
CA SER A 215 -8.51 4.95 21.34
C SER A 215 -8.75 6.29 22.02
N PHE A 216 -8.59 6.32 23.34
CA PHE A 216 -8.68 7.57 24.11
C PHE A 216 -7.72 8.63 23.57
N GLU A 217 -6.43 8.30 23.42
CA GLU A 217 -5.43 9.27 22.98
C GLU A 217 -5.66 9.77 21.56
N GLY A 218 -6.00 8.88 20.62
CA GLY A 218 -6.22 9.27 19.23
C GLY A 218 -7.51 10.07 19.04
N LEU A 219 -8.59 9.72 19.74
CA LEU A 219 -9.82 10.50 19.71
C LEU A 219 -9.65 11.86 20.40
N LYS A 220 -8.97 11.91 21.55
CA LYS A 220 -8.65 13.17 22.25
C LYS A 220 -7.87 14.11 21.35
N ALA A 221 -6.78 13.62 20.75
CA ALA A 221 -5.93 14.40 19.87
C ALA A 221 -6.71 14.95 18.67
N HIS A 222 -7.64 14.16 18.11
CA HIS A 222 -8.48 14.62 17.01
C HIS A 222 -9.50 15.67 17.46
N ILE A 223 -10.21 15.43 18.56
CA ILE A 223 -11.21 16.36 19.11
C ILE A 223 -10.57 17.72 19.42
N LEU A 224 -9.39 17.75 20.02
CA LEU A 224 -8.65 19.00 20.30
C LEU A 224 -8.32 19.81 19.04
N THR A 225 -8.30 19.20 17.84
CA THR A 225 -8.15 19.96 16.58
C THR A 225 -9.46 20.59 16.10
N LEU A 226 -10.60 20.13 16.61
CA LEU A 226 -11.95 20.55 16.23
C LEU A 226 -12.53 21.62 17.16
N ILE A 227 -12.02 21.70 18.39
CA ILE A 227 -12.44 22.63 19.43
C ILE A 227 -11.35 23.65 19.74
N GLU A 228 -11.73 24.85 20.18
CA GLU A 228 -10.79 25.88 20.64
C GLU A 228 -10.45 25.66 22.12
N CYS A 229 -9.72 24.58 22.43
CA CYS A 229 -9.31 24.24 23.80
C CYS A 229 -7.86 23.74 23.83
N GLU A 230 -7.10 24.16 24.85
CA GLU A 230 -5.76 23.63 25.10
C GLU A 230 -5.83 22.30 25.87
N ASP A 231 -4.90 21.38 25.59
CA ASP A 231 -4.89 20.03 26.18
C ASP A 231 -4.86 20.04 27.73
N GLU A 232 -4.20 21.04 28.32
CA GLU A 232 -4.10 21.21 29.78
C GLU A 232 -5.42 21.62 30.45
N GLU A 233 -6.36 22.21 29.68
CA GLU A 233 -7.66 22.69 30.17
C GLU A 233 -8.81 21.72 29.85
N PHE A 234 -8.54 20.65 29.10
CA PHE A 234 -9.54 19.71 28.63
C PHE A 234 -9.88 18.63 29.67
N ASP A 235 -11.15 18.55 30.09
CA ASP A 235 -11.68 17.47 30.93
C ASP A 235 -12.45 16.44 30.09
N GLU A 236 -12.01 15.19 30.14
CA GLU A 236 -12.60 14.05 29.41
C GLU A 236 -14.02 13.67 29.82
N HIS A 237 -14.48 14.14 30.98
CA HIS A 237 -15.82 13.93 31.52
C HIS A 237 -16.76 15.12 31.29
N GLU A 238 -16.26 16.23 30.77
CA GLU A 238 -17.09 17.38 30.40
C GLU A 238 -17.70 17.21 29.00
N SER A 239 -18.81 17.93 28.79
CA SER A 239 -19.55 17.88 27.54
C SER A 239 -18.73 18.54 26.43
N LEU A 240 -18.44 17.79 25.37
CA LEU A 240 -17.74 18.26 24.18
C LEU A 240 -18.47 19.41 23.47
N ILE A 241 -19.79 19.49 23.64
CA ILE A 241 -20.61 20.59 23.11
C ILE A 241 -20.25 21.91 23.82
N ASP A 242 -19.88 21.86 25.10
CA ASP A 242 -19.50 23.05 25.86
C ASP A 242 -18.14 23.60 25.41
N TYR A 243 -17.28 22.73 24.85
CA TYR A 243 -16.05 23.09 24.16
C TYR A 243 -16.26 23.56 22.70
N GLY A 244 -17.50 23.55 22.20
CA GLY A 244 -17.85 24.03 20.87
C GLY A 244 -17.90 22.96 19.78
N LEU A 245 -17.87 21.67 20.14
CA LEU A 245 -18.04 20.59 19.17
C LEU A 245 -19.47 20.61 18.58
N ASP A 246 -19.58 20.69 17.25
CA ASP A 246 -20.86 20.81 16.54
C ASP A 246 -21.32 19.51 15.88
N SER A 247 -22.57 19.48 15.43
CA SER A 247 -23.17 18.28 14.82
C SER A 247 -22.56 17.87 13.50
N VAL A 248 -21.94 18.79 12.74
CA VAL A 248 -21.25 18.46 11.48
C VAL A 248 -19.96 17.69 11.80
N GLN A 249 -19.22 18.14 12.79
CA GLN A 249 -18.02 17.47 13.28
C GLN A 249 -18.34 16.07 13.81
N VAL A 250 -19.42 15.91 14.59
CA VAL A 250 -19.87 14.59 15.05
C VAL A 250 -20.25 13.66 13.89
N MET A 251 -20.96 14.17 12.88
CA MET A 251 -21.32 13.34 11.71
C MET A 251 -20.09 12.90 10.91
N ASN A 252 -19.05 13.73 10.83
CA ASN A 252 -17.79 13.36 10.20
C ASN A 252 -17.09 12.25 10.98
N LEU A 253 -17.02 12.35 12.32
CA LEU A 253 -16.47 11.30 13.19
C LEU A 253 -17.20 9.96 13.01
N ILE A 254 -18.54 9.99 12.99
CA ILE A 254 -19.36 8.78 12.72
C ILE A 254 -18.99 8.17 11.37
N SER A 255 -18.83 8.98 10.32
CA SER A 255 -18.45 8.46 9.00
C SER A 255 -17.06 7.83 9.01
N LEU A 256 -16.11 8.37 9.78
CA LEU A 256 -14.76 7.81 9.91
C LEU A 256 -14.79 6.46 10.66
N TRP A 257 -15.55 6.36 11.73
CA TRP A 257 -15.72 5.09 12.47
C TRP A 257 -16.44 4.03 11.63
N GLN A 258 -17.44 4.41 10.84
CA GLN A 258 -18.12 3.49 9.91
C GLN A 258 -17.16 2.93 8.84
N GLN A 259 -16.20 3.73 8.36
CA GLN A 259 -15.15 3.25 7.44
C GLN A 259 -14.21 2.24 8.13
N GLN A 260 -14.01 2.37 9.43
CA GLN A 260 -13.27 1.41 10.26
C GLN A 260 -14.11 0.19 10.67
N GLY A 261 -15.37 0.11 10.24
CA GLY A 261 -16.28 -1.01 10.54
C GLY A 261 -17.00 -0.90 11.88
N ILE A 262 -16.94 0.24 12.55
CA ILE A 262 -17.66 0.48 13.81
C ILE A 262 -19.00 1.13 13.48
N GLU A 263 -20.08 0.43 13.79
CA GLU A 263 -21.42 0.99 13.67
C GLU A 263 -21.75 1.82 14.91
N THR A 264 -22.00 3.12 14.72
CA THR A 264 -22.60 4.01 15.71
C THR A 264 -23.45 5.09 15.01
N ASN A 265 -24.23 5.84 15.76
CA ASN A 265 -25.07 6.92 15.25
C ASN A 265 -25.09 8.15 16.17
N PHE A 266 -25.57 9.26 15.62
CA PHE A 266 -25.61 10.55 16.32
C PHE A 266 -26.44 10.51 17.61
N ILE A 267 -27.52 9.72 17.65
CA ILE A 267 -28.41 9.65 18.81
C ILE A 267 -27.68 9.00 19.99
N GLU A 268 -26.88 7.96 19.75
CA GLU A 268 -26.07 7.31 20.77
C GLU A 268 -25.04 8.29 21.37
N LEU A 269 -24.28 8.96 20.52
CA LEU A 269 -23.24 9.90 20.94
C LEU A 269 -23.80 11.14 21.66
N ALA A 270 -25.00 11.59 21.29
CA ALA A 270 -25.65 12.74 21.91
C ALA A 270 -26.20 12.47 23.32
N GLN A 271 -26.31 11.21 23.75
CA GLN A 271 -26.79 10.89 25.11
C GLN A 271 -25.80 11.33 26.18
N ILE A 272 -24.52 11.03 25.96
CA ILE A 272 -23.41 11.39 26.85
C ILE A 272 -22.28 11.92 25.96
N PRO A 273 -22.30 13.21 25.59
CA PRO A 273 -21.36 13.79 24.63
C PRO A 273 -20.02 14.11 25.28
N THR A 274 -19.40 13.14 25.95
CA THR A 274 -18.10 13.27 26.61
C THR A 274 -17.08 12.35 25.94
N LEU A 275 -15.80 12.72 25.97
CA LEU A 275 -14.75 11.88 25.38
C LEU A 275 -14.73 10.50 26.03
N ALA A 276 -14.76 10.44 27.36
CA ALA A 276 -14.70 9.17 28.10
C ALA A 276 -15.84 8.21 27.71
N ALA A 277 -17.07 8.72 27.60
CA ALA A 277 -18.23 7.89 27.24
C ALA A 277 -18.20 7.44 25.77
N TRP A 278 -17.68 8.27 24.87
CA TRP A 278 -17.52 7.89 23.47
C TRP A 278 -16.46 6.80 23.30
N VAL A 279 -15.34 6.88 24.01
CA VAL A 279 -14.30 5.83 23.98
C VAL A 279 -14.86 4.50 24.51
N GLU A 280 -15.57 4.51 25.63
CA GLU A 280 -16.22 3.32 26.20
C GLU A 280 -17.20 2.68 25.21
N LEU A 281 -18.06 3.49 24.57
CA LEU A 281 -18.97 3.02 23.53
C LEU A 281 -18.23 2.38 22.34
N LEU A 282 -17.12 2.97 21.90
CA LEU A 282 -16.32 2.45 20.78
C LEU A 282 -15.57 1.16 21.18
N GLU A 283 -15.13 1.03 22.43
CA GLU A 283 -14.54 -0.20 22.95
C GLU A 283 -15.55 -1.35 22.99
N GLU A 284 -16.77 -1.13 23.49
CA GLU A 284 -17.84 -2.14 23.47
C GLU A 284 -18.12 -2.65 22.05
N ARG A 285 -18.12 -1.76 21.05
CA ARG A 285 -18.39 -2.11 19.64
C ARG A 285 -17.25 -2.82 18.93
N LYS A 286 -16.03 -2.77 19.48
CA LYS A 286 -14.89 -3.53 18.94
C LYS A 286 -14.89 -4.99 19.38
N GLU A 287 -15.56 -5.32 20.49
CA GLU A 287 -15.61 -6.66 21.06
C GLU A 287 -16.72 -7.55 20.46
N ASP A 288 -17.71 -6.94 19.80
CA ASP A 288 -18.84 -7.60 19.11
C ASP A 288 -18.54 -7.99 17.65
#